data_AF-A0AAT9RWL2-F1
#
_entry.id   AF-A0AAT9RWL2-F1
#
_cell.length_a   1.000
_cell.length_b   1.000
_cell.length_c   1.000
_cell.angle_alpha   90.00
_cell.angle_beta   90.00
_cell.angle_gamma   90.00
#
_symmetry.space_group_name_H-M   'P 1'
#
loop_
_entity.id
_entity.type
_entity.pdbx_description
1 polymer ?
#
loop_
_entity_poly.entity_id
_entity_poly.type
_entity_poly.pdbx_seq_one_letter_code
_entity_poly.pdbx_strand_id
1 'polypeptide(L)'
;MTRIDSPGGNAVTPDDKTLRVLSTSDVAGIDITLPDVVSVVEQAYRTLAEGRSDNPQKLTVKPEDGHSVAYAMLGRDGERGVVAVKTSYKYGLHEDRDKQHYYTTLSLYDDATGLPVAMMDCGRVGALRTPAVSALLARELAAPGSRSALVIGTGVQGRLALPFLLTTLPDLDRLMLFGTHPDGIRAVREQLHAHFPERDVEIVTDLRAAAEEADIVLATAGPNTPASVEAEWLKPSALSVLIGYGIAASTLHTADRVIATSEAQMRVTGTDMADASGRLRDVDAEFPEVLAGRAEGRTDAGQRIFAYNSGLVVTDIALGHRFAQLALAQGLGTAVPLWT
;
A
#
# COMPACT_ATOMS: atom_id res chain seq x y z
N MET A 1 -6.88 -9.50 -23.57
CA MET A 1 -7.25 -8.66 -24.73
C MET A 1 -6.35 -7.42 -24.67
N THR A 2 -5.17 -7.56 -25.27
CA THR A 2 -4.00 -6.68 -25.13
C THR A 2 -4.07 -5.54 -26.14
N ARG A 3 -4.95 -4.58 -25.87
CA ARG A 3 -5.03 -3.35 -26.65
C ARG A 3 -5.51 -2.24 -25.74
N ILE A 4 -4.65 -1.27 -25.50
CA ILE A 4 -5.09 0.10 -25.22
C ILE A 4 -5.61 0.64 -26.57
N ASP A 5 -6.72 0.08 -27.06
CA ASP A 5 -7.48 0.73 -28.12
C ASP A 5 -8.25 1.82 -27.40
N SER A 6 -7.63 2.99 -27.31
CA SER A 6 -8.31 4.23 -26.96
C SER A 6 -9.56 4.34 -27.83
N PRO A 7 -10.77 4.51 -27.28
CA PRO A 7 -11.96 4.78 -28.10
C PRO A 7 -11.76 6.14 -28.78
N GLY A 8 -11.21 6.15 -29.99
CA GLY A 8 -10.86 7.34 -30.77
C GLY A 8 -9.37 7.75 -30.79
N GLY A 9 -8.44 6.97 -30.24
CA GLY A 9 -7.00 7.26 -30.32
C GLY A 9 -6.29 6.34 -31.30
N ASN A 10 -5.50 6.92 -32.21
CA ASN A 10 -4.72 6.21 -33.22
C ASN A 10 -4.00 4.99 -32.63
N ALA A 11 -4.10 3.85 -33.33
CA ALA A 11 -3.32 2.65 -33.02
C ALA A 11 -1.83 3.03 -32.89
N VAL A 12 -1.20 2.65 -31.77
CA VAL A 12 0.23 2.86 -31.54
C VAL A 12 0.97 2.09 -32.64
N THR A 13 1.65 2.80 -33.52
CA THR A 13 2.42 2.19 -34.61
C THR A 13 3.82 1.84 -34.10
N PRO A 14 4.53 0.88 -34.72
CA PRO A 14 5.94 0.61 -34.42
C PRO A 14 6.87 1.83 -34.57
N ASP A 15 6.39 2.89 -35.24
CA ASP A 15 7.06 4.17 -35.41
C ASP A 15 6.75 5.19 -34.29
N ASP A 16 5.96 4.83 -33.27
CA ASP A 16 5.67 5.72 -32.15
C ASP A 16 6.93 5.92 -31.31
N LYS A 17 7.51 7.10 -31.52
CA LYS A 17 8.76 7.58 -30.94
C LYS A 17 8.53 8.45 -29.69
N THR A 18 7.31 8.44 -29.17
CA THR A 18 6.91 9.29 -28.05
C THR A 18 6.70 8.51 -26.76
N LEU A 19 6.98 9.15 -25.63
CA LEU A 19 6.56 8.69 -24.30
C LEU A 19 5.40 9.56 -23.82
N ARG A 20 4.33 8.92 -23.37
CA ARG A 20 3.25 9.62 -22.67
C ARG A 20 3.67 9.93 -21.24
N VAL A 21 3.70 11.21 -20.89
CA VAL A 21 3.99 11.68 -19.53
C VAL A 21 2.70 12.15 -18.88
N LEU A 22 2.34 11.54 -17.76
CA LEU A 22 1.18 11.87 -16.95
C LEU A 22 1.62 12.58 -15.66
N SER A 23 1.31 13.87 -15.58
CA SER A 23 1.60 14.71 -14.42
C SER A 23 0.73 14.35 -13.23
N THR A 24 1.08 14.86 -12.04
CA THR A 24 0.23 14.74 -10.84
C THR A 24 -1.19 15.26 -11.10
N SER A 25 -1.36 16.34 -11.88
CA SER A 25 -2.69 16.87 -12.24
C SER A 25 -3.47 15.94 -13.18
N ASP A 26 -2.79 15.32 -14.16
CA ASP A 26 -3.44 14.36 -15.07
C ASP A 26 -3.96 13.14 -14.29
N VAL A 27 -3.18 12.69 -13.31
CA VAL A 27 -3.52 11.52 -12.47
C VAL A 27 -4.53 11.90 -11.38
N ALA A 28 -4.54 13.12 -10.85
CA ALA A 28 -5.38 13.54 -9.73
C ALA A 28 -6.89 13.56 -10.03
N GLY A 29 -7.28 13.83 -11.28
CA GLY A 29 -8.68 13.93 -11.70
C GLY A 29 -9.33 12.60 -12.10
N ILE A 30 -8.56 11.51 -12.19
CA ILE A 30 -9.08 10.21 -12.63
C ILE A 30 -10.08 9.66 -11.62
N ASP A 31 -11.31 9.43 -12.04
CA ASP A 31 -12.32 8.79 -11.19
C ASP A 31 -12.06 7.28 -11.09
N ILE A 32 -12.05 6.77 -9.87
CA ILE A 32 -11.91 5.35 -9.56
C ILE A 32 -12.49 5.06 -8.17
N THR A 33 -13.35 4.06 -8.08
CA THR A 33 -14.02 3.71 -6.82
C THR A 33 -13.09 2.89 -5.92
N LEU A 34 -13.32 2.91 -4.60
CA LEU A 34 -12.55 2.07 -3.67
C LEU A 34 -12.70 0.56 -3.99
N PRO A 35 -13.90 0.04 -4.30
CA PRO A 35 -14.06 -1.35 -4.75
C PRO A 35 -13.24 -1.69 -6.01
N ASP A 36 -13.16 -0.78 -6.98
CA ASP A 36 -12.34 -1.00 -8.18
C ASP A 36 -10.85 -1.09 -7.83
N VAL A 37 -10.36 -0.22 -6.93
CA VAL A 37 -8.97 -0.29 -6.45
C VAL A 37 -8.71 -1.62 -5.75
N VAL A 38 -9.60 -2.06 -4.85
CA VAL A 38 -9.49 -3.34 -4.15
C VAL A 38 -9.42 -4.49 -5.16
N SER A 39 -10.31 -4.52 -6.14
CA SER A 39 -10.35 -5.55 -7.19
C SER A 39 -9.06 -5.59 -8.01
N VAL A 40 -8.56 -4.42 -8.44
CA VAL A 40 -7.30 -4.31 -9.21
C VAL A 40 -6.10 -4.82 -8.40
N VAL A 41 -6.02 -4.45 -7.12
CA VAL A 41 -4.93 -4.87 -6.21
C VAL A 41 -5.01 -6.35 -5.88
N GLU A 42 -6.22 -6.87 -5.62
CA GLU A 42 -6.46 -8.28 -5.34
C GLU A 42 -6.05 -9.15 -6.53
N GLN A 43 -6.45 -8.75 -7.75
CA GLN A 43 -6.06 -9.46 -8.96
C GLN A 43 -4.54 -9.48 -9.16
N ALA A 44 -3.83 -8.41 -8.83
CA ALA A 44 -2.37 -8.36 -8.91
C ALA A 44 -1.71 -9.40 -7.99
N TYR A 45 -2.22 -9.55 -6.76
CA TYR A 45 -1.76 -10.57 -5.83
C TYR A 45 -2.09 -12.00 -6.28
N ARG A 46 -3.31 -12.24 -6.78
CA ARG A 46 -3.69 -13.56 -7.30
C ARG A 46 -2.80 -13.99 -8.48
N THR A 47 -2.54 -13.06 -9.39
CA THR A 47 -1.66 -13.27 -10.55
C THR A 47 -0.21 -13.53 -10.13
N LEU A 48 0.26 -12.86 -9.07
CA LEU A 48 1.57 -13.12 -8.47
C LEU A 48 1.63 -14.53 -7.86
N ALA A 49 0.63 -14.93 -7.07
CA ALA A 49 0.57 -16.26 -6.49
C ALA A 49 0.57 -17.34 -7.58
N GLU A 50 -0.18 -17.15 -8.67
CA GLU A 50 -0.18 -18.03 -9.85
C GLU A 50 1.18 -18.17 -10.57
N GLY A 51 2.22 -17.43 -10.18
CA GLY A 51 3.52 -17.44 -10.83
C GLY A 51 3.50 -16.76 -12.20
N ARG A 52 2.45 -15.98 -12.50
CA ARG A 52 2.32 -15.24 -13.76
C ARG A 52 2.92 -13.83 -13.69
N SER A 53 3.14 -13.28 -12.50
CA SER A 53 3.76 -11.97 -12.30
C SER A 53 5.12 -12.09 -11.63
N ASP A 54 5.99 -11.12 -11.89
CA ASP A 54 7.34 -11.05 -11.35
C ASP A 54 7.47 -9.86 -10.40
N ASN A 55 7.90 -10.11 -9.16
CA ASN A 55 8.15 -9.06 -8.17
C ASN A 55 9.52 -9.25 -7.48
N PRO A 56 10.63 -8.92 -8.17
CA PRO A 56 11.96 -8.85 -7.56
C PRO A 56 12.01 -8.02 -6.27
N GLN A 57 12.96 -8.36 -5.39
CA GLN A 57 13.28 -7.57 -4.20
C GLN A 57 13.67 -6.13 -4.59
N LYS A 58 13.17 -5.13 -3.86
CA LYS A 58 13.47 -3.72 -4.20
C LYS A 58 14.93 -3.38 -3.86
N LEU A 59 15.58 -2.64 -4.75
CA LEU A 59 16.91 -2.09 -4.50
C LEU A 59 16.78 -0.80 -3.69
N THR A 60 17.72 -0.60 -2.77
CA THR A 60 17.75 0.59 -1.91
C THR A 60 19.15 1.20 -1.94
N VAL A 61 19.23 2.52 -2.11
CA VAL A 61 20.48 3.29 -2.04
C VAL A 61 20.30 4.44 -1.05
N LYS A 62 21.27 4.62 -0.17
CA LYS A 62 21.30 5.68 0.86
C LYS A 62 22.70 6.29 0.92
N PRO A 63 22.85 7.62 0.97
CA PRO A 63 24.10 8.25 1.35
C PRO A 63 24.42 7.96 2.83
N GLU A 64 25.70 8.08 3.20
CA GLU A 64 26.19 7.76 4.55
C GLU A 64 25.54 8.59 5.65
N ASP A 65 25.27 9.87 5.38
CA ASP A 65 24.59 10.80 6.29
C ASP A 65 23.07 10.56 6.41
N GLY A 66 22.52 9.65 5.59
CA GLY A 66 21.10 9.29 5.61
C GLY A 66 20.14 10.41 5.23
N HIS A 67 20.61 11.51 4.63
CA HIS A 67 19.73 12.65 4.31
C HIS A 67 18.68 12.32 3.24
N SER A 68 18.89 11.24 2.48
CA SER A 68 17.98 10.75 1.44
C SER A 68 17.91 9.22 1.39
N VAL A 69 16.90 8.71 0.69
CA VAL A 69 16.83 7.29 0.32
C VAL A 69 16.19 7.16 -1.06
N ALA A 70 16.77 6.31 -1.89
CA ALA A 70 16.22 5.92 -3.18
C ALA A 70 15.79 4.44 -3.16
N TYR A 71 14.61 4.16 -3.69
CA TYR A 71 14.12 2.82 -3.97
C TYR A 71 13.92 2.63 -5.46
N ALA A 72 14.35 1.50 -6.00
CA ALA A 72 14.03 1.06 -7.36
C ALA A 72 13.30 -0.29 -7.30
N MET A 73 12.14 -0.35 -7.94
CA MET A 73 11.26 -1.52 -7.93
C MET A 73 10.91 -1.87 -9.38
N LEU A 74 11.54 -2.91 -9.93
CA LEU A 74 11.20 -3.51 -11.22
C LEU A 74 10.18 -4.63 -10.99
N GLY A 75 9.21 -4.78 -11.88
CA GLY A 75 8.34 -5.95 -11.89
C GLY A 75 7.54 -6.09 -13.18
N ARG A 76 6.78 -7.19 -13.24
CA ARG A 76 5.92 -7.53 -14.37
C ARG A 76 4.57 -8.00 -13.86
N ASP A 77 3.50 -7.48 -14.45
CA ASP A 77 2.13 -7.95 -14.25
C ASP A 77 1.71 -8.82 -15.44
N GLY A 78 1.67 -10.13 -15.24
CA GLY A 78 1.34 -11.09 -16.29
C GLY A 78 -0.14 -11.11 -16.70
N GLU A 79 -1.04 -10.53 -15.89
CA GLU A 79 -2.46 -10.40 -16.25
C GLU A 79 -2.65 -9.28 -17.28
N ARG A 80 -1.90 -8.19 -17.10
CA ARG A 80 -1.98 -7.01 -17.96
C ARG A 80 -0.97 -7.05 -19.12
N GLY A 81 0.06 -7.89 -19.03
CA GLY A 81 1.17 -7.91 -19.98
C GLY A 81 1.96 -6.61 -19.90
N VAL A 82 2.29 -6.17 -18.69
CA VAL A 82 2.96 -4.88 -18.45
C VAL A 82 4.21 -5.08 -17.60
N VAL A 83 5.33 -4.53 -18.04
CA VAL A 83 6.56 -4.37 -17.25
C VAL A 83 6.60 -2.95 -16.72
N ALA A 84 7.06 -2.76 -15.49
CA ALA A 84 7.26 -1.42 -14.97
C ALA A 84 8.46 -1.28 -14.06
N VAL A 85 8.96 -0.05 -13.99
CA VAL A 85 9.90 0.38 -12.95
C VAL A 85 9.28 1.52 -12.17
N LYS A 86 9.16 1.34 -10.86
CA LYS A 86 8.86 2.42 -9.91
C LYS A 86 10.16 2.89 -9.27
N THR A 87 10.40 4.19 -9.32
CA THR A 87 11.47 4.83 -8.54
C THR A 87 10.85 5.71 -7.48
N SER A 88 11.41 5.71 -6.26
CA SER A 88 10.99 6.59 -5.17
C SER A 88 12.22 7.21 -4.55
N TYR A 89 12.36 8.52 -4.68
CA TYR A 89 13.42 9.30 -4.07
C TYR A 89 12.84 10.17 -2.96
N LYS A 90 13.37 10.00 -1.75
CA LYS A 90 12.98 10.78 -0.58
C LYS A 90 14.19 11.57 -0.11
N TYR A 91 14.02 12.87 0.11
CA TYR A 91 15.09 13.79 0.48
C TYR A 91 14.69 14.62 1.71
N GLY A 92 15.68 14.97 2.53
CA GLY A 92 15.50 15.77 3.74
C GLY A 92 14.95 14.96 4.92
N LEU A 93 15.27 13.67 5.02
CA LEU A 93 14.65 12.77 6.01
C LEU A 93 14.83 13.21 7.48
N HIS A 94 15.84 14.02 7.76
CA HIS A 94 16.14 14.58 9.09
C HIS A 94 15.58 15.99 9.29
N GLU A 95 14.99 16.57 8.25
CA GLU A 95 14.40 17.91 8.28
C GLU A 95 12.92 17.85 8.70
N ASP A 96 12.40 19.03 9.04
CA ASP A 96 10.97 19.26 9.23
C ASP A 96 10.17 18.83 7.98
N ARG A 97 8.92 18.39 8.21
CA ARG A 97 8.06 17.76 7.18
C ARG A 97 7.89 18.62 5.92
N ASP A 98 7.89 19.93 6.04
CA ASP A 98 7.71 20.89 4.94
C ASP A 98 8.93 21.00 4.01
N LYS A 99 10.12 20.61 4.49
CA LYS A 99 11.36 20.55 3.70
C LYS A 99 11.63 19.17 3.11
N GLN A 100 10.82 18.17 3.46
CA GLN A 100 10.95 16.83 2.91
C GLN A 100 10.38 16.78 1.50
N HIS A 101 11.15 16.22 0.57
CA HIS A 101 10.73 16.05 -0.81
C HIS A 101 10.59 14.57 -1.15
N TYR A 102 9.48 14.24 -1.81
CA TYR A 102 9.14 12.87 -2.20
C TYR A 102 8.82 12.86 -3.69
N TYR A 103 9.70 12.26 -4.48
CA TYR A 103 9.52 12.11 -5.92
C TYR A 103 9.37 10.62 -6.23
N THR A 104 8.16 10.20 -6.57
CA THR A 104 7.91 8.80 -6.93
C THR A 104 7.29 8.75 -8.32
N THR A 105 7.95 8.06 -9.24
CA THR A 105 7.46 7.89 -10.61
C THR A 105 7.31 6.42 -10.96
N LEU A 106 6.43 6.15 -11.92
CA LEU A 106 6.21 4.81 -12.46
C LEU A 106 6.30 4.88 -13.98
N SER A 107 7.21 4.11 -14.56
CA SER A 107 7.33 3.94 -16.01
C SER A 107 6.80 2.57 -16.40
N LEU A 108 5.81 2.54 -17.28
CA LEU A 108 5.10 1.35 -17.75
C LEU A 108 5.46 1.05 -19.20
N TYR A 109 5.65 -0.22 -19.50
CA TYR A 109 5.98 -0.75 -20.83
C TYR A 109 5.07 -1.92 -21.15
N ASP A 110 4.57 -1.96 -22.37
CA ASP A 110 3.79 -3.09 -22.88
C ASP A 110 4.75 -4.25 -23.17
N ASP A 111 4.53 -5.38 -22.48
CA ASP A 111 5.41 -6.55 -22.52
C ASP A 111 5.33 -7.32 -23.84
N ALA A 112 4.25 -7.12 -24.62
CA ALA A 112 4.07 -7.79 -25.91
C ALA A 112 4.74 -7.03 -27.06
N THR A 113 4.74 -5.70 -27.01
CA THR A 113 5.24 -4.83 -28.07
C THR A 113 6.57 -4.17 -27.75
N GLY A 114 6.95 -4.11 -26.47
CA GLY A 114 8.10 -3.35 -25.98
C GLY A 114 7.88 -1.84 -25.94
N LEU A 115 6.68 -1.35 -26.30
CA LEU A 115 6.40 0.07 -26.39
C LEU A 115 6.15 0.68 -25.00
N PRO A 116 6.59 1.93 -24.77
CA PRO A 116 6.29 2.65 -23.55
C PRO A 116 4.80 2.99 -23.49
N VAL A 117 4.13 2.61 -22.40
CA VAL A 117 2.72 2.95 -22.18
C VAL A 117 2.62 4.37 -21.63
N ALA A 118 3.29 4.63 -20.51
CA ALA A 118 3.33 5.95 -19.87
C ALA A 118 4.43 6.02 -18.81
N MET A 119 4.92 7.22 -18.54
CA MET A 119 5.62 7.59 -17.31
C MET A 119 4.72 8.53 -16.50
N MET A 120 4.53 8.28 -15.22
CA MET A 120 3.60 9.05 -14.40
C MET A 120 4.11 9.36 -13.00
N ASP A 121 3.53 10.40 -12.38
CA ASP A 121 3.52 10.52 -10.92
C ASP A 121 2.86 9.28 -10.29
N CYS A 122 3.48 8.74 -9.24
CA CYS A 122 3.01 7.54 -8.54
C CYS A 122 2.54 7.84 -7.10
N GLY A 123 2.39 9.11 -6.75
CA GLY A 123 1.92 9.54 -5.43
C GLY A 123 0.50 9.06 -5.16
N ARG A 124 -0.43 9.35 -6.07
CA ARG A 124 -1.85 8.92 -5.95
C ARG A 124 -2.01 7.40 -6.04
N VAL A 125 -1.27 6.75 -6.94
CA VAL A 125 -1.24 5.28 -7.06
C VAL A 125 -0.85 4.66 -5.72
N GLY A 126 0.25 5.12 -5.12
CA GLY A 126 0.71 4.67 -3.82
C GLY A 126 -0.29 4.94 -2.68
N ALA A 127 -0.96 6.10 -2.69
CA ALA A 127 -1.96 6.48 -1.69
C ALA A 127 -3.24 5.63 -1.74
N LEU A 128 -3.59 5.07 -2.89
CA LEU A 128 -4.75 4.20 -3.06
C LEU A 128 -4.40 2.74 -2.82
N ARG A 129 -3.36 2.22 -3.48
CA ARG A 129 -3.05 0.80 -3.44
C ARG A 129 -2.58 0.34 -2.06
N THR A 130 -1.83 1.15 -1.32
CA THR A 130 -1.25 0.74 -0.03
C THR A 130 -2.32 0.46 1.04
N PRO A 131 -3.29 1.35 1.32
CA PRO A 131 -4.39 1.03 2.24
C PRO A 131 -5.31 -0.06 1.70
N ALA A 132 -5.48 -0.19 0.38
CA ALA A 132 -6.20 -1.32 -0.21
C ALA A 132 -5.53 -2.67 0.11
N VAL A 133 -4.20 -2.77 0.03
CA VAL A 133 -3.46 -3.97 0.47
C VAL A 133 -3.71 -4.25 1.95
N SER A 134 -3.65 -3.23 2.81
CA SER A 134 -3.89 -3.42 4.25
C SER A 134 -5.31 -3.85 4.56
N ALA A 135 -6.30 -3.37 3.81
CA ALA A 135 -7.68 -3.80 3.92
C ALA A 135 -7.88 -5.25 3.45
N LEU A 136 -7.21 -5.67 2.38
CA LEU A 136 -7.18 -7.07 1.95
C LEU A 136 -6.50 -7.98 3.00
N LEU A 137 -5.38 -7.56 3.59
CA LEU A 137 -4.78 -8.26 4.72
C LEU A 137 -5.76 -8.39 5.89
N ALA A 138 -6.49 -7.32 6.22
CA ALA A 138 -7.51 -7.36 7.26
C ALA A 138 -8.65 -8.32 6.92
N ARG A 139 -9.16 -8.28 5.68
CA ARG A 139 -10.23 -9.16 5.22
C ARG A 139 -9.89 -10.63 5.37
N GLU A 140 -8.65 -11.03 5.04
CA GLU A 140 -8.23 -12.43 5.09
C GLU A 140 -7.75 -12.90 6.47
N LEU A 141 -7.32 -11.98 7.35
CA LEU A 141 -6.61 -12.34 8.60
C LEU A 141 -7.34 -11.90 9.89
N ALA A 142 -8.34 -11.01 9.80
CA ALA A 142 -9.11 -10.62 10.96
C ALA A 142 -9.87 -11.82 11.55
N ALA A 143 -10.10 -11.80 12.86
CA ALA A 143 -10.90 -12.84 13.48
C ALA A 143 -12.36 -12.76 12.99
N PRO A 144 -13.07 -13.89 12.81
CA PRO A 144 -14.49 -13.87 12.48
C PRO A 144 -15.28 -13.01 13.47
N GLY A 145 -16.14 -12.14 12.95
CA GLY A 145 -16.94 -11.23 13.77
C GLY A 145 -16.18 -10.02 14.31
N SER A 146 -14.99 -9.69 13.78
CA SER A 146 -14.33 -8.41 14.09
C SER A 146 -15.26 -7.22 13.81
N ARG A 147 -15.35 -6.29 14.75
CA ARG A 147 -16.21 -5.09 14.71
C ARG A 147 -15.48 -3.79 14.99
N SER A 148 -14.22 -3.81 15.45
CA SER A 148 -13.47 -2.59 15.77
C SER A 148 -12.13 -2.48 15.04
N ALA A 149 -11.78 -1.26 14.63
CA ALA A 149 -10.50 -0.97 13.98
C ALA A 149 -9.86 0.30 14.56
N LEU A 150 -8.58 0.21 14.92
CA LEU A 150 -7.74 1.33 15.34
C LEU A 150 -6.75 1.66 14.23
N VAL A 151 -6.81 2.89 13.70
CA VAL A 151 -5.79 3.44 12.80
C VAL A 151 -4.85 4.34 13.58
N ILE A 152 -3.55 4.11 13.43
CA ILE A 152 -2.49 4.92 14.03
C ILE A 152 -1.79 5.69 12.92
N GLY A 153 -1.83 7.01 13.01
CA GLY A 153 -1.22 7.91 12.03
C GLY A 153 -2.22 8.53 11.05
N THR A 154 -1.99 9.79 10.71
CA THR A 154 -2.88 10.63 9.89
C THR A 154 -2.22 11.10 8.59
N GLY A 155 -1.16 10.38 8.17
CA GLY A 155 -0.45 10.64 6.91
C GLY A 155 -1.25 10.17 5.70
N VAL A 156 -0.63 10.21 4.51
CA VAL A 156 -1.26 9.83 3.24
C VAL A 156 -1.94 8.47 3.31
N GLN A 157 -1.31 7.47 3.95
CA GLN A 157 -1.87 6.12 4.06
C GLN A 157 -3.00 6.02 5.08
N GLY A 158 -2.88 6.69 6.23
CA GLY A 158 -3.90 6.69 7.28
C GLY A 158 -5.20 7.37 6.85
N ARG A 159 -5.14 8.36 5.95
CA ARG A 159 -6.31 9.07 5.41
C ARG A 159 -7.33 8.17 4.71
N LEU A 160 -6.86 7.16 3.98
CA LEU A 160 -7.73 6.23 3.25
C LEU A 160 -7.83 4.84 3.89
N ALA A 161 -7.17 4.62 5.03
CA ALA A 161 -7.19 3.33 5.70
C ALA A 161 -8.60 2.90 6.15
N LEU A 162 -9.34 3.77 6.84
CA LEU A 162 -10.71 3.47 7.29
C LEU A 162 -11.68 3.25 6.10
N PRO A 163 -11.71 4.12 5.07
CA PRO A 163 -12.51 3.86 3.87
C PRO A 163 -12.24 2.49 3.22
N PHE A 164 -10.96 2.10 3.07
CA PHE A 164 -10.63 0.81 2.48
C PHE A 164 -10.98 -0.36 3.41
N LEU A 165 -10.77 -0.23 4.73
CA LEU A 165 -11.22 -1.24 5.69
C LEU A 165 -12.71 -1.48 5.57
N LEU A 166 -13.55 -0.43 5.63
CA LEU A 166 -15.00 -0.52 5.46
C LEU A 166 -15.42 -1.09 4.09
N THR A 167 -14.66 -0.79 3.03
CA THR A 167 -14.91 -1.35 1.70
C THR A 167 -14.79 -2.88 1.68
N THR A 168 -13.86 -3.44 2.47
CA THR A 168 -13.61 -4.89 2.53
C THR A 168 -14.29 -5.59 3.71
N LEU A 169 -14.61 -4.85 4.76
CA LEU A 169 -15.16 -5.29 6.04
C LEU A 169 -16.27 -4.31 6.46
N PRO A 170 -17.44 -4.34 5.81
CA PRO A 170 -18.50 -3.35 6.00
C PRO A 170 -19.16 -3.40 7.39
N ASP A 171 -18.98 -4.51 8.12
CA ASP A 171 -19.50 -4.68 9.47
C ASP A 171 -18.60 -4.07 10.56
N LEU A 172 -17.50 -3.38 10.21
CA LEU A 172 -16.74 -2.63 11.21
C LEU A 172 -17.61 -1.46 11.71
N ASP A 173 -17.87 -1.45 13.01
CA ASP A 173 -18.77 -0.50 13.64
C ASP A 173 -18.01 0.57 14.42
N ARG A 174 -17.00 0.16 15.20
CA ARG A 174 -16.21 1.10 16.00
C ARG A 174 -14.89 1.42 15.30
N LEU A 175 -14.80 2.64 14.77
CA LEU A 175 -13.62 3.14 14.09
C LEU A 175 -12.89 4.11 15.02
N MET A 176 -11.64 3.81 15.33
CA MET A 176 -10.78 4.60 16.22
C MET A 176 -9.59 5.15 15.45
N LEU A 177 -9.20 6.38 15.76
CA LEU A 177 -8.04 7.05 15.19
C LEU A 177 -7.16 7.62 16.29
N PHE A 178 -5.91 7.18 16.33
CA PHE A 178 -4.85 7.83 17.09
C PHE A 178 -4.03 8.71 16.14
N GLY A 179 -4.07 10.02 16.38
CA GLY A 179 -3.35 11.01 15.59
C GLY A 179 -2.92 12.20 16.44
N THR A 180 -1.77 12.79 16.11
CA THR A 180 -1.19 13.91 16.86
C THR A 180 -1.33 15.25 16.15
N HIS A 181 -1.72 15.26 14.87
CA HIS A 181 -1.77 16.46 14.04
C HIS A 181 -3.22 16.83 13.70
N PRO A 182 -3.74 17.99 14.15
CA PRO A 182 -5.14 18.37 13.92
C PRO A 182 -5.57 18.37 12.45
N ASP A 183 -4.74 18.91 11.54
CA ASP A 183 -5.05 18.90 10.10
C ASP A 183 -5.10 17.48 9.52
N GLY A 184 -4.26 16.58 10.04
CA GLY A 184 -4.26 15.18 9.64
C GLY A 184 -5.52 14.47 10.11
N ILE A 185 -5.93 14.70 11.36
CA ILE A 185 -7.18 14.16 11.92
C ILE A 185 -8.38 14.63 11.10
N ARG A 186 -8.44 15.93 10.78
CA ARG A 186 -9.48 16.50 9.92
C ARG A 186 -9.49 15.82 8.54
N ALA A 187 -8.33 15.64 7.91
CA ALA A 187 -8.24 14.99 6.62
C ALA A 187 -8.71 13.52 6.64
N VAL A 188 -8.43 12.76 7.71
CA VAL A 188 -8.94 11.39 7.85
C VAL A 188 -10.47 11.40 7.94
N ARG A 189 -11.05 12.30 8.75
CA ARG A 189 -12.51 12.46 8.86
C ARG A 189 -13.17 12.83 7.55
N GLU A 190 -12.58 13.79 6.82
CA GLU A 190 -13.07 14.22 5.51
C GLU A 190 -13.08 13.05 4.50
N GLN A 191 -12.00 12.26 4.45
CA GLN A 191 -11.95 11.09 3.57
C GLN A 191 -12.95 10.00 3.97
N LEU A 192 -13.11 9.73 5.27
CA LEU A 192 -14.13 8.80 5.75
C LEU A 192 -15.53 9.26 5.33
N HIS A 193 -15.89 10.51 5.62
CA HIS A 193 -17.21 11.05 5.33
C HIS A 193 -17.48 11.16 3.82
N ALA A 194 -16.46 11.41 2.99
CA ALA A 194 -16.61 11.47 1.53
C ALA A 194 -17.01 10.11 0.92
N HIS A 195 -16.62 9.00 1.54
CA HIS A 195 -16.92 7.65 1.06
C HIS A 195 -18.07 6.97 1.83
N PHE A 196 -18.23 7.29 3.11
CA PHE A 196 -19.20 6.70 4.04
C PHE A 196 -19.79 7.82 4.93
N PRO A 197 -20.73 8.63 4.40
CA PRO A 197 -21.23 9.83 5.08
C PRO A 197 -21.96 9.54 6.40
N GLU A 198 -22.44 8.32 6.59
CA GLU A 198 -23.10 7.83 7.80
C GLU A 198 -22.15 7.35 8.90
N ARG A 199 -20.85 7.23 8.60
CA ARG A 199 -19.83 6.75 9.55
C ARG A 199 -19.05 7.93 10.14
N ASP A 200 -18.59 7.76 11.37
CA ASP A 200 -17.69 8.67 12.06
C ASP A 200 -16.52 7.90 12.70
N VAL A 201 -15.49 8.62 13.11
CA VAL A 201 -14.29 8.08 13.74
C VAL A 201 -14.05 8.72 15.11
N GLU A 202 -13.89 7.85 16.10
CA GLU A 202 -13.52 8.20 17.47
C GLU A 202 -12.05 8.59 17.52
N ILE A 203 -11.75 9.81 17.99
CA ILE A 203 -10.36 10.24 18.19
C ILE A 203 -9.94 9.81 19.58
N VAL A 204 -9.06 8.82 19.65
CA VAL A 204 -8.58 8.26 20.92
C VAL A 204 -7.29 8.95 21.37
N THR A 205 -7.17 9.20 22.67
CA THR A 205 -5.96 9.77 23.29
C THR A 205 -5.22 8.76 24.16
N ASP A 206 -5.92 7.78 24.73
CA ASP A 206 -5.33 6.62 25.39
C ASP A 206 -5.12 5.51 24.36
N LEU A 207 -3.90 5.44 23.82
CA LEU A 207 -3.54 4.46 22.81
C LEU A 207 -3.58 3.02 23.35
N ARG A 208 -3.27 2.82 24.64
CA ARG A 208 -3.27 1.48 25.24
C ARG A 208 -4.69 0.96 25.36
N ALA A 209 -5.59 1.74 25.96
CA ALA A 209 -7.00 1.36 26.09
C ALA A 209 -7.64 1.06 24.73
N ALA A 210 -7.35 1.89 23.71
CA ALA A 210 -7.84 1.66 22.36
C ALA A 210 -7.30 0.36 21.73
N ALA A 211 -6.02 0.04 21.95
CA ALA A 211 -5.40 -1.20 21.45
C ALA A 211 -5.96 -2.46 22.14
N GLU A 212 -6.27 -2.38 23.44
CA GLU A 212 -6.88 -3.48 24.22
C GLU A 212 -8.29 -3.84 23.72
N GLU A 213 -8.98 -2.92 23.04
CA GLU A 213 -10.35 -3.12 22.54
C GLU A 213 -10.42 -3.37 21.01
N ALA A 214 -9.37 -3.03 20.26
CA ALA A 214 -9.33 -3.13 18.81
C ALA A 214 -9.21 -4.58 18.31
N ASP A 215 -10.09 -5.01 17.39
CA ASP A 215 -9.90 -6.27 16.66
C ASP A 215 -8.78 -6.15 15.62
N ILE A 216 -8.70 -4.97 14.98
CA ILE A 216 -7.71 -4.66 13.95
C ILE A 216 -6.95 -3.40 14.37
N VAL A 217 -5.62 -3.47 14.45
CA VAL A 217 -4.73 -2.32 14.65
C VAL A 217 -3.93 -2.10 13.38
N LEU A 218 -4.07 -0.94 12.76
CA LEU A 218 -3.43 -0.61 11.49
C LEU A 218 -2.49 0.59 11.68
N ALA A 219 -1.19 0.34 11.56
CA ALA A 219 -0.13 1.30 11.85
C ALA A 219 0.47 1.92 10.58
N THR A 220 0.18 3.21 10.41
CA THR A 220 0.55 4.03 9.24
C THR A 220 1.27 5.32 9.61
N ALA A 221 1.71 5.45 10.86
CA ALA A 221 2.39 6.63 11.32
C ALA A 221 3.80 6.75 10.71
N GLY A 222 4.36 7.96 10.76
CA GLY A 222 5.72 8.24 10.29
C GLY A 222 6.80 7.86 11.33
N PRO A 223 8.08 7.88 10.94
CA PRO A 223 9.21 7.41 11.76
C PRO A 223 9.37 8.11 13.10
N ASN A 224 8.93 9.37 13.21
CA ASN A 224 9.07 10.18 14.43
C ASN A 224 7.84 10.07 15.36
N THR A 225 6.98 9.08 15.14
CA THR A 225 5.80 8.88 15.99
C THR A 225 6.22 8.41 17.39
N PRO A 226 5.64 8.95 18.47
CA PRO A 226 5.80 8.38 19.80
C PRO A 226 4.87 7.16 20.04
N ALA A 227 3.94 6.89 19.12
CA ALA A 227 3.02 5.76 19.22
C ALA A 227 3.76 4.44 19.02
N SER A 228 3.60 3.52 19.96
CA SER A 228 4.19 2.19 19.93
C SER A 228 3.27 1.22 20.68
N VAL A 229 2.28 0.67 19.98
CA VAL A 229 1.43 -0.38 20.57
C VAL A 229 2.26 -1.62 20.82
N GLU A 230 2.36 -2.01 22.09
CA GLU A 230 3.05 -3.22 22.52
C GLU A 230 2.16 -4.46 22.40
N ALA A 231 2.77 -5.63 22.23
CA ALA A 231 2.03 -6.88 22.09
C ALA A 231 1.14 -7.22 23.28
N GLU A 232 1.53 -6.81 24.49
CA GLU A 232 0.75 -6.99 25.72
C GLU A 232 -0.55 -6.16 25.75
N TRP A 233 -0.67 -5.12 24.91
CA TRP A 233 -1.89 -4.33 24.80
C TRP A 233 -2.84 -4.94 23.77
N LEU A 234 -2.36 -5.83 22.90
CA LEU A 234 -3.21 -6.49 21.91
C LEU A 234 -3.99 -7.63 22.59
N LYS A 235 -5.32 -7.55 22.52
CA LYS A 235 -6.19 -8.62 22.99
C LYS A 235 -5.95 -9.93 22.22
N PRO A 236 -6.32 -11.09 22.80
CA PRO A 236 -6.48 -12.32 22.00
C PRO A 236 -7.31 -12.04 20.75
N SER A 237 -7.06 -12.77 19.68
CA SER A 237 -7.68 -12.59 18.35
C SER A 237 -7.27 -11.36 17.54
N ALA A 238 -6.53 -10.41 18.11
CA ALA A 238 -6.19 -9.16 17.43
C ALA A 238 -5.35 -9.40 16.15
N LEU A 239 -5.63 -8.61 15.11
CA LEU A 239 -4.77 -8.45 13.95
C LEU A 239 -4.04 -7.11 14.04
N SER A 240 -2.72 -7.12 13.95
CA SER A 240 -1.91 -5.91 13.78
C SER A 240 -1.32 -5.87 12.37
N VAL A 241 -1.49 -4.76 11.65
CA VAL A 241 -0.96 -4.55 10.29
C VAL A 241 0.00 -3.37 10.29
N LEU A 242 1.26 -3.63 9.92
CA LEU A 242 2.31 -2.61 9.82
C LEU A 242 2.54 -2.18 8.38
N ILE A 243 2.45 -0.87 8.13
CA ILE A 243 2.80 -0.22 6.86
C ILE A 243 3.96 0.76 7.05
N GLY A 244 3.96 1.47 8.19
CA GLY A 244 5.01 2.41 8.59
C GLY A 244 5.39 2.16 10.04
N TYR A 245 4.95 3.04 10.93
CA TYR A 245 5.23 2.98 12.37
C TYR A 245 3.93 3.07 13.17
N GLY A 246 4.00 2.79 14.47
CA GLY A 246 2.86 2.89 15.40
C GLY A 246 2.65 1.65 16.27
N ILE A 247 3.31 0.54 15.95
CA ILE A 247 3.34 -0.67 16.78
C ILE A 247 4.79 -1.09 17.04
N ALA A 248 5.03 -1.73 18.17
CA ALA A 248 6.35 -2.10 18.65
C ALA A 248 6.84 -3.42 18.05
N ALA A 249 8.15 -3.63 18.04
CA ALA A 249 8.78 -4.91 17.65
C ALA A 249 8.23 -6.12 18.43
N SER A 250 7.80 -5.92 19.68
CA SER A 250 7.17 -6.98 20.50
C SER A 250 5.97 -7.62 19.80
N THR A 251 5.20 -6.85 19.01
CA THR A 251 4.03 -7.34 18.24
C THR A 251 4.43 -8.34 17.17
N LEU A 252 5.58 -8.16 16.52
CA LEU A 252 6.14 -9.13 15.59
C LEU A 252 6.61 -10.38 16.35
N HIS A 253 7.45 -10.22 17.37
CA HIS A 253 8.17 -11.33 18.00
C HIS A 253 7.29 -12.25 18.86
N THR A 254 6.19 -11.75 19.38
CA THR A 254 5.26 -12.52 20.24
C THR A 254 3.95 -12.89 19.55
N ALA A 255 3.79 -12.56 18.26
CA ALA A 255 2.64 -13.00 17.48
C ALA A 255 2.59 -14.52 17.39
N ASP A 256 1.36 -15.04 17.44
CA ASP A 256 1.11 -16.47 17.21
C ASP A 256 1.35 -16.82 15.74
N ARG A 257 1.13 -15.85 14.83
CA ARG A 257 1.43 -15.98 13.41
C ARG A 257 1.88 -14.66 12.78
N VAL A 258 2.85 -14.73 11.88
CA VAL A 258 3.39 -13.62 11.10
C VAL A 258 3.11 -13.83 9.62
N ILE A 259 2.42 -12.87 9.02
CA ILE A 259 2.15 -12.82 7.59
C ILE A 259 2.87 -11.62 7.01
N ALA A 260 3.54 -11.77 5.87
CA ALA A 260 4.10 -10.63 5.15
C ALA A 260 3.61 -10.62 3.71
N THR A 261 3.44 -9.45 3.10
CA THR A 261 3.17 -9.41 1.66
C THR A 261 4.35 -9.95 0.85
N SER A 262 5.56 -9.79 1.38
CA SER A 262 6.75 -10.51 0.95
C SER A 262 7.79 -10.47 2.08
N GLU A 263 8.30 -11.64 2.45
CA GLU A 263 9.36 -11.81 3.44
C GLU A 263 10.66 -11.17 2.95
N ALA A 264 11.04 -11.42 1.70
CA ALA A 264 12.25 -10.83 1.11
C ALA A 264 12.23 -9.29 1.17
N GLN A 265 11.07 -8.67 0.94
CA GLN A 265 10.91 -7.21 1.05
C GLN A 265 10.91 -6.75 2.51
N MET A 266 10.28 -7.51 3.41
CA MET A 266 10.28 -7.22 4.85
C MET A 266 11.72 -7.20 5.42
N ARG A 267 12.60 -8.10 4.96
CA ARG A 267 14.02 -8.10 5.34
C ARG A 267 14.77 -6.81 4.93
N VAL A 268 14.26 -6.06 3.94
CA VAL A 268 14.85 -4.78 3.50
C VAL A 268 14.28 -3.60 4.26
N THR A 269 12.96 -3.58 4.50
CA THR A 269 12.25 -2.38 4.97
C THR A 269 11.76 -2.46 6.41
N GLY A 270 11.72 -3.65 7.01
CA GLY A 270 11.20 -3.89 8.36
C GLY A 270 12.28 -4.04 9.42
N THR A 271 13.51 -3.62 9.15
CA THR A 271 14.68 -3.82 10.04
C THR A 271 14.53 -3.13 11.40
N ASP A 272 13.65 -2.13 11.51
CA ASP A 272 13.26 -1.47 12.76
C ASP A 272 12.45 -2.38 13.70
N MET A 273 11.93 -3.50 13.19
CA MET A 273 11.22 -4.53 13.97
C MET A 273 12.14 -5.66 14.45
N ALA A 274 13.45 -5.55 14.23
CA ALA A 274 14.41 -6.55 14.68
C ALA A 274 14.52 -6.60 16.22
N ASP A 275 14.80 -7.79 16.75
CA ASP A 275 15.08 -7.98 18.18
C ASP A 275 16.45 -7.38 18.57
N ALA A 276 16.80 -7.51 19.85
CA ALA A 276 18.09 -7.04 20.38
C ALA A 276 19.32 -7.72 19.73
N SER A 277 19.14 -8.84 19.01
CA SER A 277 20.18 -9.51 18.23
C SER A 277 20.25 -9.04 16.78
N GLY A 278 19.38 -8.11 16.37
CA GLY A 278 19.29 -7.62 14.99
C GLY A 278 18.53 -8.56 14.05
N ARG A 279 17.73 -9.49 14.58
CA ARG A 279 17.00 -10.48 13.78
C ARG A 279 15.49 -10.22 13.77
N LEU A 280 14.86 -10.41 12.60
CA LEU A 280 13.41 -10.44 12.45
C LEU A 280 12.88 -11.84 12.76
N ARG A 281 11.66 -11.95 13.32
CA ARG A 281 10.94 -13.22 13.36
C ARG A 281 10.67 -13.69 11.94
N ASP A 282 10.77 -14.99 11.71
CA ASP A 282 10.46 -15.59 10.42
C ASP A 282 8.96 -15.44 10.08
N VAL A 283 8.69 -15.34 8.78
CA VAL A 283 7.33 -15.22 8.24
C VAL A 283 6.73 -16.61 8.09
N ASP A 284 5.55 -16.82 8.67
CA ASP A 284 4.85 -18.12 8.63
C ASP A 284 4.18 -18.37 7.27
N ALA A 285 3.72 -17.31 6.60
CA ALA A 285 3.20 -17.37 5.24
C ALA A 285 3.27 -16.00 4.54
N GLU A 286 3.39 -16.02 3.20
CA GLU A 286 3.28 -14.81 2.40
C GLU A 286 1.84 -14.57 1.95
N PHE A 287 1.39 -13.31 1.99
CA PHE A 287 0.02 -12.91 1.69
C PHE A 287 -0.51 -13.34 0.31
N PRO A 288 0.27 -13.31 -0.80
CA PRO A 288 -0.22 -13.80 -2.09
C PRO A 288 -0.72 -15.25 -2.01
N GLU A 289 0.01 -16.13 -1.30
CA GLU A 289 -0.36 -17.53 -1.13
C GLU A 289 -1.56 -17.71 -0.21
N VAL A 290 -1.66 -16.88 0.84
CA VAL A 290 -2.85 -16.86 1.72
C VAL A 290 -4.10 -16.46 0.94
N LEU A 291 -4.03 -15.36 0.18
CA LEU A 291 -5.12 -14.86 -0.64
C LEU A 291 -5.55 -15.85 -1.74
N ALA A 292 -4.61 -16.65 -2.25
CA ALA A 292 -4.86 -17.71 -3.22
C ALA A 292 -5.40 -19.01 -2.59
N GLY A 293 -5.51 -19.09 -1.26
CA GLY A 293 -5.95 -20.29 -0.54
C GLY A 293 -4.91 -21.43 -0.56
N ARG A 294 -3.63 -21.11 -0.79
CA ARG A 294 -2.52 -22.08 -0.88
C ARG A 294 -1.65 -22.10 0.38
N ALA A 295 -1.76 -21.08 1.21
CA ALA A 295 -1.21 -21.05 2.56
C ALA A 295 -2.29 -20.64 3.56
N GLU A 296 -2.14 -21.05 4.81
CA GLU A 296 -3.10 -20.70 5.85
C GLU A 296 -2.83 -19.28 6.38
N GLY A 297 -3.86 -18.45 6.38
CA GLY A 297 -3.89 -17.19 7.10
C GLY A 297 -4.12 -17.42 8.59
N ARG A 298 -5.29 -17.03 9.10
CA ARG A 298 -5.70 -17.38 10.46
C ARG A 298 -6.10 -18.87 10.54
N THR A 299 -5.59 -19.56 11.55
CA THR A 299 -5.88 -20.99 11.81
C THR A 299 -6.67 -21.20 13.10
N ASP A 300 -6.58 -20.26 14.03
CA ASP A 300 -7.33 -20.26 15.28
C ASP A 300 -7.91 -18.86 15.58
N ALA A 301 -9.11 -18.82 16.13
CA ALA A 301 -9.83 -17.57 16.39
C ALA A 301 -9.15 -16.72 17.47
N GLY A 302 -8.39 -17.32 18.39
CA GLY A 302 -7.67 -16.64 19.46
C GLY A 302 -6.29 -16.10 19.06
N GLN A 303 -5.75 -16.46 17.89
CA GLN A 303 -4.41 -16.04 17.45
C GLN A 303 -4.28 -14.51 17.38
N ARG A 304 -3.19 -13.98 17.94
CA ARG A 304 -2.70 -12.66 17.58
C ARG A 304 -1.86 -12.78 16.31
N ILE A 305 -2.27 -12.07 15.28
CA ILE A 305 -1.59 -12.06 13.99
C ILE A 305 -0.87 -10.73 13.81
N PHE A 306 0.40 -10.80 13.41
CA PHE A 306 1.14 -9.66 12.90
C PHE A 306 1.23 -9.77 11.38
N ALA A 307 0.88 -8.70 10.68
CA ALA A 307 0.92 -8.61 9.23
C ALA A 307 1.83 -7.46 8.78
N TYR A 308 2.77 -7.72 7.89
CA TYR A 308 3.65 -6.70 7.32
C TYR A 308 3.30 -6.39 5.86
N ASN A 309 2.92 -5.14 5.59
CA ASN A 309 2.68 -4.63 4.24
C ASN A 309 3.98 -4.05 3.65
N SER A 310 4.77 -4.91 3.03
CA SER A 310 6.09 -4.58 2.47
C SER A 310 6.03 -3.65 1.25
N GLY A 311 4.86 -3.51 0.61
CA GLY A 311 4.65 -2.77 -0.62
C GLY A 311 5.33 -3.43 -1.83
N LEU A 312 4.52 -4.04 -2.69
CA LEU A 312 4.96 -4.78 -3.88
C LEU A 312 4.71 -3.98 -5.15
N VAL A 313 5.67 -3.98 -6.08
CA VAL A 313 5.54 -3.20 -7.32
C VAL A 313 4.39 -3.68 -8.17
N VAL A 314 4.06 -4.98 -8.17
CA VAL A 314 2.94 -5.52 -8.96
C VAL A 314 1.62 -4.82 -8.68
N THR A 315 1.40 -4.35 -7.45
CA THR A 315 0.21 -3.56 -7.09
C THR A 315 0.27 -2.11 -7.59
N ASP A 316 1.47 -1.53 -7.69
CA ASP A 316 1.69 -0.24 -8.35
C ASP A 316 1.53 -0.35 -9.87
N ILE A 317 1.99 -1.46 -10.50
CA ILE A 317 1.82 -1.73 -11.94
C ILE A 317 0.35 -1.85 -12.29
N ALA A 318 -0.38 -2.69 -11.55
CA ALA A 318 -1.78 -2.96 -11.82
C ALA A 318 -2.63 -1.69 -11.78
N LEU A 319 -2.45 -0.88 -10.73
CA LEU A 319 -3.19 0.37 -10.56
C LEU A 319 -2.66 1.48 -11.47
N GLY A 320 -1.35 1.64 -11.61
CA GLY A 320 -0.75 2.61 -12.52
C GLY A 320 -1.18 2.40 -13.97
N HIS A 321 -1.21 1.15 -14.44
CA HIS A 321 -1.73 0.82 -15.78
C HIS A 321 -3.20 1.19 -15.92
N ARG A 322 -4.03 0.93 -14.90
CA ARG A 322 -5.44 1.35 -14.90
C ARG A 322 -5.57 2.88 -15.00
N PHE A 323 -4.75 3.61 -14.26
CA PHE A 323 -4.71 5.08 -14.34
C PHE A 323 -4.27 5.57 -15.72
N ALA A 324 -3.23 4.98 -16.31
CA ALA A 324 -2.81 5.32 -17.67
C ALA A 324 -3.94 5.10 -18.68
N GLN A 325 -4.63 3.95 -18.63
CA GLN A 325 -5.76 3.66 -19.52
C GLN A 325 -6.87 4.72 -19.39
N LEU A 326 -7.26 5.06 -18.16
CA LEU A 326 -8.31 6.05 -17.91
C LEU A 326 -7.90 7.46 -18.35
N ALA A 327 -6.65 7.86 -18.08
CA ALA A 327 -6.13 9.16 -18.48
C ALA A 327 -6.04 9.31 -20.00
N LEU A 328 -5.50 8.29 -20.68
CA LEU A 328 -5.36 8.29 -22.14
C LEU A 328 -6.73 8.26 -22.84
N ALA A 329 -7.71 7.54 -22.29
CA ALA A 329 -9.09 7.56 -22.81
C ALA A 329 -9.75 8.95 -22.68
N GLN A 330 -9.30 9.78 -21.74
CA GLN A 330 -9.73 11.17 -21.57
C GLN A 330 -8.87 12.16 -22.37
N GLY A 331 -7.89 11.69 -23.14
CA GLY A 331 -6.96 12.54 -23.87
C GLY A 331 -5.97 13.30 -22.99
N LEU A 332 -5.77 12.87 -21.74
CA LEU A 332 -4.83 13.48 -20.80
C LEU A 332 -3.39 13.01 -21.06
N GLY A 333 -2.43 13.77 -20.53
CA GLY A 333 -1.00 13.50 -20.66
C GLY A 333 -0.32 14.16 -21.86
N THR A 334 0.96 14.44 -21.70
CA THR A 334 1.80 15.06 -22.73
C THR A 334 2.55 13.99 -23.51
N ALA A 335 2.49 14.02 -24.84
CA ALA A 335 3.38 13.21 -25.67
C ALA A 335 4.75 13.89 -25.77
N VAL A 336 5.80 13.19 -25.32
CA VAL A 336 7.17 13.67 -25.34
C VAL A 336 7.96 12.87 -26.38
N PRO A 337 8.49 13.48 -27.45
CA PRO A 337 9.40 12.80 -28.37
C PRO A 337 10.69 12.44 -27.64
N LEU A 338 10.97 11.14 -27.48
CA LEU A 338 12.17 10.65 -26.76
C LEU A 338 13.13 9.88 -27.65
N TRP A 339 12.61 9.09 -28.58
CA TRP A 339 13.43 8.31 -29.49
C TRP A 339 13.40 8.95 -30.87
N THR A 340 14.54 9.02 -31.56
CA THR A 340 14.66 9.59 -32.91
C THR A 340 15.23 8.55 -33.85
#